data_AF-A0A928LE76-F1
#
_entry.id   AF-A0A928LE76-F1
#
_cell.length_a   1.000
_cell.length_b   1.000
_cell.length_c   1.000
_cell.angle_alpha   90.00
_cell.angle_beta   90.00
_cell.angle_gamma   90.00
#
_symmetry.space_group_name_H-M   'P 1'
#
loop_
_entity.id
_entity.type
_entity.pdbx_description
1 polymer ?
#
loop_
_entity_poly.entity_id
_entity_poly.type
_entity_poly.pdbx_seq_one_letter_code
_entity_poly.pdbx_strand_id
1 'polypeptide(L)'
;MQGYIHVYIKDKHIEVLGQEFLLGELSLSLMNISQEQINKIRPLHSKIEQLAGIDRFEHLFYRHILHTDKQRKLELAADRIIKLPTFSEWTEIHNAVCDMIDMLREIRIFEVLLNPIDKNYIEQFSSLEYNSEKYNFAWLCYLELVDIITGYFEDAVAFARTITNFADVILAGLKSLDSHSFSLAYSMFMNEPQFKNLIASPDDKDGLMYTREDFVLLQYIPMPKSKDSKEYCIAEYYKTDNLQALAKMDFLKGLMKGHHPRRCKQCNRFFLMTRGYRTIYCDKPSLENPRFTCSQVAYKQIRRKEENATNPKYLSYRRCVKRIEKCYQRGTLTKEQEKQLIRKAYDIYHVAITSPKYSNTELEELLKSKNLYTQCGITPPKKGRPKG
;
A
#
# COMPACT_ATOMS: atom_id res chain seq x y z
N MET A 1 -19.17 -12.82 -13.76
CA MET A 1 -19.28 -11.76 -12.73
C MET A 1 -20.25 -10.70 -13.27
N GLN A 2 -21.20 -10.21 -12.48
CA GLN A 2 -21.86 -8.95 -12.86
C GLN A 2 -20.77 -7.87 -12.81
N GLY A 3 -20.51 -7.17 -13.92
CA GLY A 3 -19.41 -6.21 -14.06
C GLY A 3 -19.49 -4.96 -13.18
N TYR A 4 -20.37 -4.95 -12.19
CA TYR A 4 -20.59 -3.85 -11.28
C TYR A 4 -20.26 -4.22 -9.84
N ILE A 5 -19.58 -3.30 -9.18
CA ILE A 5 -19.36 -3.24 -7.75
C ILE A 5 -20.55 -2.52 -7.13
N HIS A 6 -21.25 -3.22 -6.25
CA HIS A 6 -22.30 -2.67 -5.41
C HIS A 6 -21.70 -2.30 -4.06
N VAL A 7 -21.84 -1.03 -3.67
CA VAL A 7 -21.22 -0.47 -2.47
C VAL A 7 -22.30 0.21 -1.63
N TYR A 8 -22.33 -0.08 -0.34
CA TYR A 8 -23.24 0.56 0.60
C TYR A 8 -22.43 1.27 1.68
N ILE A 9 -22.77 2.52 1.99
CA ILE A 9 -22.06 3.30 3.02
C ILE A 9 -23.02 3.70 4.12
N LYS A 10 -22.67 3.30 5.35
CA LYS A 10 -23.43 3.50 6.59
C LYS A 10 -22.53 4.20 7.61
N ASP A 11 -22.65 5.52 7.71
CA ASP A 11 -21.82 6.39 8.57
C ASP A 11 -20.29 6.20 8.37
N LYS A 12 -19.65 5.35 9.18
CA LYS A 12 -18.20 5.07 9.17
C LYS A 12 -17.83 3.76 8.51
N HIS A 13 -18.80 3.03 7.99
CA HIS A 13 -18.62 1.70 7.43
C HIS A 13 -18.99 1.68 5.95
N ILE A 14 -18.27 0.83 5.21
CA ILE A 14 -18.50 0.50 3.82
C ILE A 14 -18.79 -0.99 3.72
N GLU A 15 -19.81 -1.36 2.96
CA GLU A 15 -20.19 -2.73 2.72
C GLU A 15 -20.09 -3.04 1.23
N VAL A 16 -19.36 -4.11 0.89
CA VAL A 16 -19.14 -4.57 -0.48
C VAL A 16 -19.32 -6.09 -0.49
N LEU A 17 -20.15 -6.60 -1.40
CA LEU A 17 -20.45 -8.04 -1.53
C LEU A 17 -20.86 -8.71 -0.20
N GLY A 18 -21.62 -7.99 0.63
CA GLY A 18 -22.13 -8.46 1.92
C GLY A 18 -21.11 -8.49 3.05
N GLN A 19 -19.90 -7.97 2.83
CA GLN A 19 -18.86 -7.82 3.86
C GLN A 19 -18.72 -6.35 4.26
N GLU A 20 -18.69 -6.09 5.57
CA GLU A 20 -18.61 -4.75 6.15
C GLU A 20 -17.18 -4.43 6.63
N PHE A 21 -16.70 -3.23 6.32
CA PHE A 21 -15.37 -2.72 6.65
C PHE A 21 -15.46 -1.29 7.19
N LEU A 22 -14.42 -0.84 7.91
CA LEU A 22 -14.29 0.59 8.22
C LEU A 22 -13.90 1.37 6.96
N LEU A 23 -14.44 2.59 6.82
CA LEU A 23 -14.02 3.49 5.73
C LEU A 23 -12.51 3.74 5.78
N GLY A 24 -11.84 3.47 4.67
CA GLY A 24 -10.41 3.57 4.46
C GLY A 24 -9.67 2.23 4.57
N GLU A 25 -10.33 1.15 4.99
CA GLU A 25 -9.69 -0.15 5.20
C GLU A 25 -9.36 -0.88 3.90
N LEU A 26 -10.26 -0.79 2.90
CA LEU A 26 -10.08 -1.44 1.61
C LEU A 26 -9.01 -0.71 0.77
N SER A 27 -9.08 0.61 0.68
CA SER A 27 -8.10 1.46 -0.01
C SER A 27 -6.70 1.35 0.60
N LEU A 28 -6.60 1.17 1.92
CA LEU A 28 -5.33 0.90 2.60
C LEU A 28 -4.67 -0.41 2.15
N SER A 29 -5.44 -1.41 1.70
CA SER A 29 -4.88 -2.63 1.13
C SER A 29 -4.15 -2.34 -0.19
N LEU A 30 -4.69 -1.45 -1.03
CA LEU A 30 -4.05 -0.98 -2.26
C LEU A 30 -2.76 -0.21 -1.98
N MET A 31 -2.78 0.69 -0.98
CA MET A 31 -1.58 1.45 -0.57
C MET A 31 -0.43 0.55 -0.05
N ASN A 32 -0.73 -0.69 0.33
CA ASN A 32 0.25 -1.65 0.83
C ASN A 32 0.72 -2.66 -0.23
N ILE A 33 0.29 -2.53 -1.50
CA ILE A 33 0.82 -3.34 -2.60
C ILE A 33 2.31 -3.03 -2.76
N SER A 34 3.15 -4.06 -2.68
CA SER A 34 4.60 -3.88 -2.82
C SER A 34 5.01 -3.78 -4.28
N GLN A 35 6.16 -3.14 -4.54
CA GLN A 35 6.74 -3.13 -5.90
C GLN A 35 7.04 -4.54 -6.41
N GLU A 36 7.38 -5.47 -5.51
CA GLU A 36 7.60 -6.88 -5.86
C GLU A 36 6.31 -7.53 -6.38
N GLN A 37 5.17 -7.29 -5.73
CA GLN A 37 3.87 -7.79 -6.19
C GLN A 37 3.50 -7.21 -7.56
N ILE A 38 3.69 -5.90 -7.76
CA ILE A 38 3.46 -5.25 -9.06
C ILE A 38 4.34 -5.88 -10.15
N ASN A 39 5.62 -6.11 -9.85
CA ASN A 39 6.57 -6.69 -10.80
C ASN A 39 6.25 -8.16 -11.15
N LYS A 40 5.57 -8.90 -10.27
CA LYS A 40 5.09 -10.27 -10.54
C LYS A 40 3.85 -10.28 -11.42
N ILE A 41 2.90 -9.37 -11.20
CA ILE A 41 1.62 -9.33 -11.92
C ILE A 41 1.75 -8.68 -13.31
N ARG A 42 2.60 -7.65 -13.44
CA ARG A 42 2.74 -6.86 -14.68
C ARG A 42 3.09 -7.68 -15.93
N PRO A 43 4.00 -8.67 -15.90
CA PRO A 43 4.26 -9.51 -17.08
C PRO A 43 3.04 -10.31 -17.53
N LEU A 44 2.22 -10.81 -16.59
CA LEU A 44 0.98 -11.51 -16.93
C LEU A 44 -0.05 -10.55 -17.53
N HIS A 45 -0.18 -9.35 -16.96
CA HIS A 45 -1.04 -8.31 -17.51
C HIS A 45 -0.72 -8.04 -18.99
N SER A 46 0.54 -7.70 -19.29
CA SER A 46 0.97 -7.42 -20.67
C SER A 46 0.80 -8.63 -21.59
N LYS A 47 1.00 -9.85 -21.08
CA LYS A 47 0.75 -11.07 -21.84
C LYS A 47 -0.73 -11.22 -22.20
N ILE A 48 -1.65 -10.96 -21.26
CA ILE A 48 -3.09 -11.04 -21.48
C ILE A 48 -3.52 -10.01 -22.53
N GLU A 49 -3.08 -8.75 -22.40
CA GLU A 49 -3.37 -7.69 -23.37
C GLU A 49 -2.91 -8.06 -24.79
N GLN A 50 -1.67 -8.54 -24.91
CA GLN A 50 -1.10 -8.97 -26.18
C GLN A 50 -1.89 -10.14 -26.81
N LEU A 51 -2.23 -11.17 -26.03
CA LEU A 51 -2.92 -12.35 -26.54
C LEU A 51 -4.38 -12.06 -26.91
N ALA A 52 -5.09 -11.31 -26.07
CA ALA A 52 -6.48 -10.95 -26.28
C ALA A 52 -6.66 -9.80 -27.29
N GLY A 53 -5.59 -9.09 -27.63
CA GLY A 53 -5.65 -7.93 -28.54
C GLY A 53 -6.45 -6.78 -27.95
N ILE A 54 -6.38 -6.58 -26.64
CA ILE A 54 -7.05 -5.49 -25.93
C ILE A 54 -6.04 -4.42 -25.54
N ASP A 55 -6.47 -3.16 -25.61
CA ASP A 55 -5.71 -1.97 -25.22
C ASP A 55 -6.60 -1.07 -24.37
N ARG A 56 -6.24 -0.79 -23.11
CA ARG A 56 -7.17 -0.10 -22.22
C ARG A 56 -7.53 1.33 -22.68
N PHE A 57 -6.67 2.06 -23.37
CA PHE A 57 -7.01 3.41 -23.85
C PHE A 57 -8.10 3.37 -24.92
N GLU A 58 -8.01 2.40 -25.81
CA GLU A 58 -9.03 2.14 -26.82
C GLU A 58 -10.25 1.45 -26.19
N HIS A 59 -10.06 0.61 -25.18
CA HIS A 59 -11.04 -0.34 -24.67
C HIS A 59 -11.78 0.12 -23.39
N LEU A 60 -11.38 1.22 -22.74
CA LEU A 60 -12.11 1.84 -21.62
C LEU A 60 -13.60 2.05 -21.95
N PHE A 61 -13.87 2.31 -23.23
CA PHE A 61 -15.20 2.47 -23.77
C PHE A 61 -16.04 1.18 -23.77
N TYR A 62 -15.45 -0.03 -23.80
CA TYR A 62 -16.19 -1.29 -23.78
C TYR A 62 -17.01 -1.47 -22.49
N ARG A 63 -16.58 -0.96 -21.34
CA ARG A 63 -17.37 -1.03 -20.09
C ARG A 63 -18.71 -0.33 -20.22
N HIS A 64 -18.78 0.82 -20.88
CA HIS A 64 -20.04 1.53 -21.14
C HIS A 64 -20.80 0.99 -22.37
N ILE A 65 -20.07 0.41 -23.33
CA ILE A 65 -20.58 0.00 -24.64
C ILE A 65 -21.14 -1.44 -24.66
N LEU A 66 -20.65 -2.36 -23.82
CA LEU A 66 -21.11 -3.76 -23.76
C LEU A 66 -22.30 -3.99 -22.81
N HIS A 67 -22.78 -2.96 -22.13
CA HIS A 67 -24.10 -2.96 -21.50
C HIS A 67 -25.22 -2.64 -22.50
N THR A 68 -25.11 -3.19 -23.70
CA THR A 68 -26.07 -3.05 -24.80
C THR A 68 -26.60 -4.43 -25.20
N ASP A 69 -27.68 -4.47 -25.97
CA ASP A 69 -28.30 -5.73 -26.41
C ASP A 69 -27.33 -6.60 -27.25
N LYS A 70 -27.74 -7.85 -27.50
CA LYS A 70 -26.97 -8.84 -28.26
C LYS A 70 -26.55 -8.30 -29.64
N GLN A 71 -27.39 -7.49 -30.28
CA GLN A 71 -27.18 -7.00 -31.63
C GLN A 71 -26.10 -5.92 -31.66
N ARG A 72 -26.13 -4.98 -30.70
CA ARG A 72 -25.10 -3.96 -30.59
C ARG A 72 -23.71 -4.54 -30.27
N LYS A 73 -23.63 -5.58 -29.42
CA LYS A 73 -22.35 -6.30 -29.16
C LYS A 73 -21.72 -6.87 -30.43
N LEU A 74 -22.54 -7.42 -31.33
CA LEU A 74 -22.09 -7.97 -32.61
C LEU A 74 -21.67 -6.86 -33.59
N GLU A 75 -22.38 -5.72 -33.62
CA GLU A 75 -22.01 -4.55 -34.43
C GLU A 75 -20.66 -3.95 -34.00
N LEU A 76 -20.42 -3.83 -32.69
CA LEU A 76 -19.18 -3.27 -32.16
C LEU A 76 -17.95 -4.15 -32.42
N ALA A 77 -18.15 -5.47 -32.40
CA ALA A 77 -17.14 -6.44 -32.81
C ALA A 77 -16.80 -6.34 -34.31
N ALA A 78 -17.70 -5.78 -35.11
CA ALA A 78 -17.47 -5.50 -36.53
C ALA A 78 -16.85 -4.10 -36.77
N ASP A 79 -17.21 -3.10 -35.95
CA ASP A 79 -16.72 -1.71 -36.04
C ASP A 79 -15.31 -1.50 -35.45
N ARG A 80 -14.83 -2.40 -34.58
CA ARG A 80 -13.48 -2.39 -34.00
C ARG A 80 -12.85 -3.77 -34.16
N ILE A 81 -11.57 -3.82 -34.51
CA ILE A 81 -10.84 -5.08 -34.79
C ILE A 81 -10.64 -5.86 -33.47
N ILE A 82 -11.68 -6.55 -32.97
CA ILE A 82 -11.54 -7.51 -31.88
C ILE A 82 -10.94 -8.78 -32.47
N LYS A 83 -9.73 -9.14 -32.03
CA LYS A 83 -9.10 -10.40 -32.43
C LYS A 83 -9.94 -11.57 -31.90
N LEU A 84 -10.43 -12.42 -32.79
CA LEU A 84 -11.09 -13.68 -32.42
C LEU A 84 -10.02 -14.77 -32.24
N PRO A 85 -9.79 -15.26 -31.00
CA PRO A 85 -8.78 -16.27 -30.74
C PRO A 85 -9.26 -17.65 -31.19
N THR A 86 -8.34 -18.51 -31.60
CA THR A 86 -8.56 -19.97 -31.64
C THR A 86 -8.84 -20.51 -30.23
N PHE A 87 -9.43 -21.70 -30.10
CA PHE A 87 -9.70 -22.27 -28.78
C PHE A 87 -8.40 -22.50 -27.97
N SER A 88 -7.29 -22.83 -28.65
CA SER A 88 -5.97 -22.95 -28.01
C SER A 88 -5.46 -21.60 -27.48
N GLU A 89 -5.60 -20.52 -28.24
CA GLU A 89 -5.24 -19.17 -27.77
C GLU A 89 -6.13 -18.73 -26.61
N TRP A 90 -7.44 -19.00 -26.68
CA TRP A 90 -8.36 -18.71 -25.57
C TRP A 90 -7.96 -19.49 -24.31
N THR A 91 -7.51 -20.73 -24.45
CA THR A 91 -6.97 -21.53 -23.34
C THR A 91 -5.73 -20.89 -22.72
N GLU A 92 -4.81 -20.38 -23.53
CA GLU A 92 -3.64 -19.68 -23.01
C GLU A 92 -4.01 -18.38 -22.26
N ILE A 93 -4.93 -17.59 -22.84
CA ILE A 93 -5.46 -16.37 -22.21
C ILE A 93 -6.12 -16.72 -20.88
N HIS A 94 -6.93 -17.78 -20.85
CA HIS A 94 -7.66 -18.19 -19.66
C HIS A 94 -6.76 -18.61 -18.51
N ASN A 95 -5.71 -19.38 -18.81
CA ASN A 95 -4.71 -19.75 -17.80
C ASN A 95 -4.01 -18.52 -17.22
N ALA A 96 -3.62 -17.56 -18.08
CA ALA A 96 -3.00 -16.32 -17.62
C ALA A 96 -3.95 -15.48 -16.76
N VAL A 97 -5.24 -15.39 -17.12
CA VAL A 97 -6.27 -14.70 -16.33
C VAL A 97 -6.45 -15.37 -14.96
N CYS A 98 -6.51 -16.70 -14.90
CA CYS A 98 -6.63 -17.43 -13.63
C CYS A 98 -5.43 -17.16 -12.72
N ASP A 99 -4.22 -17.26 -13.25
CA ASP A 99 -2.99 -17.01 -12.48
C ASP A 99 -2.91 -15.55 -12.00
N MET A 100 -3.37 -14.60 -12.82
CA MET A 100 -3.47 -13.18 -12.43
C MET A 100 -4.50 -12.95 -11.33
N ILE A 101 -5.69 -13.58 -11.40
CA ILE A 101 -6.71 -13.50 -10.35
C ILE A 101 -6.16 -14.05 -9.03
N ASP A 102 -5.48 -15.19 -9.06
CA ASP A 102 -4.90 -15.79 -7.85
C ASP A 102 -3.87 -14.86 -7.19
N MET A 103 -3.00 -14.23 -7.98
CA MET A 103 -2.05 -13.23 -7.47
C MET A 103 -2.74 -11.98 -6.93
N LEU A 104 -3.78 -11.46 -7.62
CA LEU A 104 -4.52 -10.30 -7.16
C LEU A 104 -5.21 -10.57 -5.82
N ARG A 105 -5.77 -11.77 -5.63
CA ARG A 105 -6.48 -12.18 -4.41
C ARG A 105 -5.61 -12.23 -3.16
N GLU A 106 -4.28 -12.17 -3.27
CA GLU A 106 -3.39 -11.92 -2.12
C GLU A 106 -3.59 -10.53 -1.50
N ILE A 107 -4.20 -9.59 -2.25
CA ILE A 107 -4.53 -8.25 -1.81
C ILE A 107 -5.99 -8.24 -1.35
N ARG A 108 -6.22 -7.78 -0.12
CA ARG A 108 -7.51 -7.89 0.56
C ARG A 108 -8.71 -7.35 -0.23
N ILE A 109 -8.60 -6.22 -0.92
CA ILE A 109 -9.72 -5.70 -1.71
C ILE A 109 -10.13 -6.66 -2.85
N PHE A 110 -9.16 -7.36 -3.44
CA PHE A 110 -9.43 -8.34 -4.49
C PHE A 110 -9.87 -9.69 -3.95
N GLU A 111 -9.46 -10.07 -2.74
CA GLU A 111 -10.06 -11.21 -2.03
C GLU A 111 -11.59 -11.06 -1.91
N VAL A 112 -12.06 -9.82 -1.70
CA VAL A 112 -13.49 -9.50 -1.64
C VAL A 112 -14.12 -9.46 -3.03
N LEU A 113 -13.49 -8.76 -3.97
CA LEU A 113 -14.08 -8.48 -5.30
C LEU A 113 -14.00 -9.64 -6.29
N LEU A 114 -13.00 -10.51 -6.16
CA LEU A 114 -12.68 -11.54 -7.14
C LEU A 114 -12.89 -12.93 -6.55
N ASN A 115 -13.75 -13.70 -7.21
CA ASN A 115 -13.86 -15.12 -6.99
C ASN A 115 -12.83 -15.86 -7.86
N PRO A 116 -12.21 -16.94 -7.36
CA PRO A 116 -11.40 -17.80 -8.22
C PRO A 116 -12.28 -18.37 -9.33
N ILE A 117 -11.66 -18.52 -10.51
CA ILE A 117 -12.32 -19.07 -11.69
C ILE A 117 -11.77 -20.48 -11.92
N ASP A 118 -12.66 -21.42 -12.23
CA ASP A 118 -12.26 -22.79 -12.57
C ASP A 118 -11.40 -22.76 -13.85
N LYS A 119 -10.23 -23.38 -13.82
CA LYS A 119 -9.33 -23.51 -14.99
C LYS A 119 -9.99 -24.25 -16.17
N ASN A 120 -11.01 -25.05 -15.89
CA ASN A 120 -11.79 -25.76 -16.91
C ASN A 120 -13.03 -24.96 -17.38
N TYR A 121 -13.24 -23.73 -16.90
CA TYR A 121 -14.43 -22.93 -17.22
C TYR A 121 -14.66 -22.82 -18.73
N ILE A 122 -13.60 -22.69 -19.51
CA ILE A 122 -13.70 -22.53 -20.97
C ILE A 122 -13.97 -23.84 -21.72
N GLU A 123 -13.83 -25.01 -21.09
CA GLU A 123 -14.02 -26.30 -21.75
C GLU A 123 -15.46 -26.50 -22.26
N GLN A 124 -16.42 -25.80 -21.65
CA GLN A 124 -17.80 -25.76 -22.14
C GLN A 124 -17.93 -25.17 -23.56
N PHE A 125 -16.92 -24.43 -24.02
CA PHE A 125 -16.87 -23.82 -25.34
C PHE A 125 -16.03 -24.63 -26.35
N SER A 126 -15.37 -25.72 -25.92
CA SER A 126 -14.47 -26.54 -26.77
C SER A 126 -15.15 -27.15 -27.99
N SER A 127 -16.45 -27.44 -27.88
CA SER A 127 -17.27 -28.03 -28.94
C SER A 127 -17.88 -27.03 -29.91
N LEU A 128 -17.73 -25.72 -29.65
CA LEU A 128 -18.26 -24.69 -30.53
C LEU A 128 -17.39 -24.57 -31.79
N GLU A 129 -18.04 -24.48 -32.94
CA GLU A 129 -17.36 -24.23 -34.21
C GLU A 129 -16.70 -22.84 -34.18
N TYR A 130 -15.41 -22.79 -34.54
CA TYR A 130 -14.65 -21.55 -34.63
C TYR A 130 -15.35 -20.54 -35.54
N ASN A 131 -15.41 -19.28 -35.10
CA ASN A 131 -16.09 -18.19 -35.80
C ASN A 131 -17.62 -18.35 -35.99
N SER A 132 -18.25 -19.32 -35.32
CA SER A 132 -19.71 -19.36 -35.24
C SER A 132 -20.23 -18.19 -34.40
N GLU A 133 -21.49 -17.77 -34.64
CA GLU A 133 -22.14 -16.71 -33.85
C GLU A 133 -22.08 -16.98 -32.34
N LYS A 134 -22.25 -18.25 -31.94
CA LYS A 134 -22.16 -18.67 -30.54
C LYS A 134 -20.75 -18.55 -29.98
N TYR A 135 -19.72 -18.93 -30.74
CA TYR A 135 -18.32 -18.80 -30.33
C TYR A 135 -17.94 -17.34 -30.15
N ASN A 136 -18.27 -16.50 -31.14
CA ASN A 136 -17.97 -15.07 -31.12
C ASN A 136 -18.66 -14.38 -29.95
N PHE A 137 -19.95 -14.69 -29.70
CA PHE A 137 -20.66 -14.16 -28.56
C PHE A 137 -20.06 -14.60 -27.22
N ALA A 138 -19.67 -15.88 -27.09
CA ALA A 138 -19.03 -16.38 -25.88
C ALA A 138 -17.67 -15.70 -25.62
N TRP A 139 -16.88 -15.48 -26.67
CA TRP A 139 -15.63 -14.71 -26.59
C TRP A 139 -15.87 -13.27 -26.15
N LEU A 140 -16.87 -12.57 -26.70
CA LEU A 140 -17.21 -11.21 -26.30
C LEU A 140 -17.62 -11.13 -24.82
N CYS A 141 -18.43 -12.08 -24.34
CA CYS A 141 -18.75 -12.16 -22.91
C CYS A 141 -17.53 -12.47 -22.05
N TYR A 142 -16.57 -13.25 -22.55
CA TYR A 142 -15.33 -13.53 -21.85
C TYR A 142 -14.40 -12.32 -21.81
N LEU A 143 -14.33 -11.53 -22.88
CA LEU A 143 -13.56 -10.29 -22.93
C LEU A 143 -13.97 -9.28 -21.87
N GLU A 144 -15.25 -9.24 -21.49
CA GLU A 144 -15.72 -8.40 -20.36
C GLU A 144 -15.01 -8.78 -19.05
N LEU A 145 -14.83 -10.08 -18.80
CA LEU A 145 -14.06 -10.54 -17.64
C LEU A 145 -12.60 -10.12 -17.75
N VAL A 146 -11.98 -10.30 -18.92
CA VAL A 146 -10.58 -9.93 -19.13
C VAL A 146 -10.37 -8.44 -18.86
N ASP A 147 -11.21 -7.58 -19.42
CA ASP A 147 -11.17 -6.12 -19.24
C ASP A 147 -11.36 -5.70 -17.77
N ILE A 148 -12.25 -6.37 -17.03
CA ILE A 148 -12.43 -6.12 -15.60
C ILE A 148 -11.13 -6.42 -14.84
N ILE A 149 -10.53 -7.60 -15.07
CA ILE A 149 -9.34 -8.04 -14.33
C ILE A 149 -8.11 -7.19 -14.65
N THR A 150 -7.86 -6.90 -15.93
CA THR A 150 -6.73 -6.04 -16.34
C THR A 150 -6.90 -4.63 -15.79
N GLY A 151 -8.07 -4.03 -16.00
CA GLY A 151 -8.31 -2.68 -15.50
C GLY A 151 -8.31 -2.57 -13.98
N TYR A 152 -8.75 -3.60 -13.24
CA TYR A 152 -8.62 -3.63 -11.77
C TYR A 152 -7.16 -3.57 -11.32
N PHE A 153 -6.25 -4.30 -11.97
CA PHE A 153 -4.83 -4.23 -11.64
C PHE A 153 -4.28 -2.83 -11.91
N GLU A 154 -4.55 -2.26 -13.08
CA GLU A 154 -4.07 -0.94 -13.42
C GLU A 154 -4.64 0.15 -12.51
N ASP A 155 -5.94 0.10 -12.21
CA ASP A 155 -6.62 0.99 -11.27
C ASP A 155 -5.99 0.93 -9.88
N ALA A 156 -5.69 -0.29 -9.42
CA ALA A 156 -5.00 -0.50 -8.15
C ALA A 156 -3.61 0.15 -8.15
N VAL A 157 -2.83 -0.01 -9.22
CA VAL A 157 -1.49 0.57 -9.29
C VAL A 157 -1.54 2.10 -9.39
N ALA A 158 -2.42 2.65 -10.24
CA ALA A 158 -2.61 4.10 -10.39
C ALA A 158 -3.09 4.76 -9.08
N PHE A 159 -4.05 4.14 -8.40
CA PHE A 159 -4.54 4.58 -7.11
C PHE A 159 -3.44 4.47 -6.04
N ALA A 160 -2.78 3.32 -5.94
CA ALA A 160 -1.73 3.10 -4.94
C ALA A 160 -0.58 4.10 -5.09
N ARG A 161 -0.11 4.35 -6.33
CA ARG A 161 0.92 5.36 -6.63
C ARG A 161 0.47 6.75 -6.15
N THR A 162 -0.68 7.19 -6.62
CA THR A 162 -1.20 8.54 -6.38
C THR A 162 -1.47 8.79 -4.89
N ILE A 163 -2.18 7.88 -4.21
CA ILE A 163 -2.61 8.07 -2.82
C ILE A 163 -1.47 7.81 -1.84
N THR A 164 -0.51 6.94 -2.17
CA THR A 164 0.72 6.80 -1.37
C THR A 164 1.54 8.08 -1.42
N ASN A 165 1.70 8.70 -2.60
CA ASN A 165 2.39 9.99 -2.73
C ASN A 165 1.66 11.09 -1.95
N PHE A 166 0.33 11.16 -2.05
CA PHE A 166 -0.49 12.07 -1.24
C PHE A 166 -0.26 11.88 0.26
N ALA A 167 -0.25 10.62 0.73
CA ALA A 167 -0.06 10.32 2.14
C ALA A 167 1.34 10.68 2.64
N ASP A 168 2.38 10.35 1.86
CA ASP A 168 3.77 10.54 2.27
C ASP A 168 4.25 11.99 2.14
N VAL A 169 3.83 12.70 1.11
CA VAL A 169 4.28 14.07 0.83
C VAL A 169 3.43 15.10 1.58
N ILE A 170 2.11 14.88 1.64
CA ILE A 170 1.18 15.91 2.13
C ILE A 170 0.62 15.52 3.51
N LEU A 171 -0.04 14.37 3.65
CA LEU A 171 -0.68 14.01 4.93
C LEU A 171 0.32 13.92 6.09
N ALA A 172 1.53 13.41 5.83
CA ALA A 172 2.59 13.30 6.83
C ALA A 172 3.04 14.66 7.42
N GLY A 173 2.84 15.76 6.68
CA GLY A 173 3.23 17.12 7.08
C GLY A 173 2.11 17.93 7.74
N LEU A 174 0.89 17.42 7.82
CA LEU A 174 -0.24 18.16 8.36
C LEU A 174 -0.11 18.38 9.87
N LYS A 175 -0.35 19.62 10.31
CA LYS A 175 -0.36 19.99 11.74
C LYS A 175 -1.60 19.47 12.46
N SER A 176 -2.75 19.48 11.77
CA SER A 176 -4.02 18.99 12.27
C SER A 176 -4.55 17.87 11.38
N LEU A 177 -5.10 16.83 12.01
CA LEU A 177 -5.56 15.59 11.38
C LEU A 177 -7.08 15.50 11.52
N ASP A 178 -7.76 16.49 10.98
CA ASP A 178 -9.22 16.65 10.97
C ASP A 178 -9.76 16.72 9.53
N SER A 179 -11.08 16.57 9.38
CA SER A 179 -11.74 16.53 8.08
C SER A 179 -11.49 17.78 7.22
N HIS A 180 -11.38 18.97 7.82
CA HIS A 180 -11.14 20.21 7.08
C HIS A 180 -9.71 20.23 6.55
N SER A 181 -8.74 19.92 7.41
CA SER A 181 -7.32 19.83 7.03
C SER A 181 -7.09 18.80 5.92
N PHE A 182 -7.76 17.64 5.97
CA PHE A 182 -7.69 16.65 4.91
C PHE A 182 -8.31 17.12 3.60
N SER A 183 -9.46 17.80 3.66
CA SER A 183 -10.13 18.32 2.46
C SER A 183 -9.29 19.38 1.75
N LEU A 184 -8.69 20.29 2.52
CA LEU A 184 -7.76 21.31 1.99
C LEU A 184 -6.53 20.64 1.35
N ALA A 185 -5.92 19.69 2.05
CA ALA A 185 -4.77 18.95 1.56
C ALA A 185 -5.06 18.22 0.23
N TYR A 186 -6.20 17.53 0.15
CA TYR A 186 -6.59 16.83 -1.07
C TYR A 186 -6.89 17.80 -2.22
N SER A 187 -7.56 18.92 -1.94
CA SER A 187 -7.78 19.98 -2.94
C SER A 187 -6.45 20.51 -3.50
N MET A 188 -5.49 20.82 -2.63
CA MET A 188 -4.16 21.26 -3.05
C MET A 188 -3.48 20.19 -3.91
N PHE A 189 -3.46 18.93 -3.45
CA PHE A 189 -2.84 17.82 -4.18
C PHE A 189 -3.39 17.68 -5.60
N MET A 190 -4.71 17.77 -5.75
CA MET A 190 -5.37 17.57 -7.04
C MET A 190 -5.26 18.78 -7.96
N ASN A 191 -5.14 20.00 -7.45
CA ASN A 191 -5.29 21.21 -8.26
C ASN A 191 -3.99 22.01 -8.45
N GLU A 192 -3.01 21.88 -7.57
CA GLU A 192 -1.78 22.68 -7.66
C GLU A 192 -0.76 22.06 -8.64
N PRO A 193 -0.21 22.83 -9.60
CA PRO A 193 0.70 22.32 -10.63
C PRO A 193 1.95 21.60 -10.07
N GLN A 194 2.43 22.03 -8.91
CA GLN A 194 3.61 21.45 -8.26
C GLN A 194 3.45 19.98 -7.85
N PHE A 195 2.20 19.50 -7.69
CA PHE A 195 1.92 18.11 -7.32
C PHE A 195 1.53 17.24 -8.53
N LYS A 196 1.45 17.81 -9.74
CA LYS A 196 1.03 17.07 -10.95
C LYS A 196 1.82 15.78 -11.16
N ASN A 197 3.14 15.83 -10.96
CA ASN A 197 4.04 14.68 -11.16
C ASN A 197 3.93 13.60 -10.05
N LEU A 198 3.10 13.83 -9.03
CA LEU A 198 2.82 12.85 -7.97
C LEU A 198 1.55 12.05 -8.26
N ILE A 199 0.75 12.47 -9.23
CA ILE A 199 -0.50 11.83 -9.65
C ILE A 199 -0.21 10.96 -10.86
N ALA A 200 -0.75 9.74 -10.87
CA ALA A 200 -0.59 8.84 -12.00
C ALA A 200 -1.17 9.45 -13.29
N SER A 201 -0.33 9.60 -14.32
CA SER A 201 -0.67 10.23 -15.59
C SER A 201 -0.40 9.28 -16.77
N PRO A 202 -1.21 9.30 -17.84
CA PRO A 202 -0.94 8.54 -19.05
C PRO A 202 0.39 8.91 -19.73
N ASP A 203 0.94 10.10 -19.46
CA ASP A 203 2.26 10.52 -19.93
C ASP A 203 3.43 9.79 -19.24
N ASP A 204 3.15 9.06 -18.15
CA ASP A 204 4.15 8.26 -17.44
C ASP A 204 4.58 7.04 -18.28
N LYS A 205 5.79 6.52 -18.02
CA LYS A 205 6.34 5.37 -18.77
C LYS A 205 5.45 4.12 -18.74
N ASP A 206 4.59 3.99 -17.74
CA ASP A 206 3.68 2.86 -17.59
C ASP A 206 2.27 3.13 -18.09
N GLY A 207 1.98 4.33 -18.62
CA GLY A 207 0.67 4.69 -19.19
C GLY A 207 -0.49 4.71 -18.20
N LEU A 208 -0.24 4.54 -16.90
CA LEU A 208 -1.31 4.41 -15.91
C LEU A 208 -1.95 5.76 -15.56
N MET A 209 -3.27 5.79 -15.40
CA MET A 209 -4.02 7.02 -15.14
C MET A 209 -4.84 6.95 -13.85
N TYR A 210 -4.67 7.96 -12.99
CA TYR A 210 -5.61 8.22 -11.90
C TYR A 210 -6.72 9.15 -12.39
N THR A 211 -7.95 8.66 -12.44
CA THR A 211 -9.09 9.43 -12.96
C THR A 211 -9.46 10.56 -11.98
N ARG A 212 -9.86 11.73 -12.50
CA ARG A 212 -10.41 12.80 -11.66
C ARG A 212 -11.91 12.63 -11.40
N GLU A 213 -12.59 12.04 -12.36
CA GLU A 213 -14.04 11.84 -12.40
C GLU A 213 -14.33 10.36 -12.59
N ASP A 214 -15.36 9.86 -11.92
CA ASP A 214 -15.78 8.46 -12.01
C ASP A 214 -17.30 8.39 -12.21
N PHE A 215 -17.73 7.49 -13.08
CA PHE A 215 -19.15 7.21 -13.28
C PHE A 215 -19.66 6.31 -12.15
N VAL A 216 -20.63 6.82 -11.40
CA VAL A 216 -21.31 6.09 -10.33
C VAL A 216 -22.80 6.38 -10.37
N LEU A 217 -23.62 5.33 -10.19
CA LEU A 217 -25.03 5.50 -9.87
C LEU A 217 -25.15 5.63 -8.35
N LEU A 218 -25.82 6.68 -7.87
CA LEU A 218 -26.06 6.95 -6.45
C LEU A 218 -27.57 6.85 -6.15
N GLN A 219 -27.92 6.11 -5.11
CA GLN A 219 -29.25 6.13 -4.51
C GLN A 219 -29.14 6.22 -2.99
N TYR A 220 -30.16 6.78 -2.34
CA TYR A 220 -30.32 6.71 -0.89
C TYR A 220 -31.37 5.65 -0.57
N ILE A 221 -30.99 4.61 0.18
CA ILE A 221 -31.86 3.46 0.45
C ILE A 221 -31.98 3.21 1.96
N PRO A 222 -33.16 2.80 2.47
CA PRO A 222 -33.29 2.36 3.85
C PRO A 222 -32.65 0.98 4.04
N MET A 223 -31.78 0.83 5.05
CA MET A 223 -31.12 -0.43 5.39
C MET A 223 -31.03 -0.61 6.91
N PRO A 224 -31.00 -1.86 7.41
CA PRO A 224 -30.63 -2.14 8.80
C PRO A 224 -29.25 -1.56 9.14
N LYS A 225 -29.09 -1.00 10.34
CA LYS A 225 -27.79 -0.46 10.81
C LYS A 225 -26.68 -1.52 10.83
N SER A 226 -27.04 -2.75 11.14
CA SER A 226 -26.20 -3.95 11.07
C SER A 226 -27.06 -5.13 10.61
N LYS A 227 -26.44 -6.24 10.21
CA LYS A 227 -27.12 -7.41 9.60
C LYS A 227 -28.36 -7.90 10.36
N ASP A 228 -28.32 -7.83 11.69
CA ASP A 228 -29.39 -8.32 12.58
C ASP A 228 -30.12 -7.18 13.33
N SER A 229 -29.91 -5.92 12.94
CA SER A 229 -30.51 -4.76 13.59
C SER A 229 -31.98 -4.59 13.22
N LYS A 230 -32.83 -4.34 14.22
CA LYS A 230 -34.21 -3.85 14.01
C LYS A 230 -34.28 -2.35 13.74
N GLU A 231 -33.19 -1.63 14.00
CA GLU A 231 -33.05 -0.21 13.69
C GLU A 231 -32.53 -0.01 12.27
N TYR A 232 -33.14 0.93 11.55
CA TYR A 232 -32.80 1.29 10.18
C TYR A 232 -32.07 2.64 10.12
N CYS A 233 -31.29 2.81 9.07
CA CYS A 233 -30.70 4.08 8.65
C CYS A 233 -30.90 4.26 7.14
N ILE A 234 -30.77 5.50 6.67
CA ILE A 234 -30.61 5.79 5.24
C ILE A 234 -29.14 5.58 4.90
N ALA A 235 -28.86 4.62 4.03
CA ALA A 235 -27.54 4.33 3.50
C ALA A 235 -27.38 4.97 2.12
N GLU A 236 -26.14 5.32 1.78
CA GLU A 236 -25.77 5.65 0.40
C GLU A 236 -25.43 4.35 -0.34
N TYR A 237 -26.15 4.09 -1.43
CA TYR A 237 -25.88 2.99 -2.34
C TYR A 237 -25.20 3.52 -3.59
N TYR A 238 -24.05 2.94 -3.92
CA TYR A 238 -23.31 3.20 -5.13
C TYR A 238 -23.23 1.96 -5.99
N LYS A 239 -23.35 2.14 -7.31
CA LYS A 239 -23.06 1.12 -8.31
C LYS A 239 -22.03 1.67 -9.29
N THR A 240 -20.92 0.98 -9.45
CA THR A 240 -19.80 1.38 -10.32
C THR A 240 -19.13 0.17 -10.96
N ASP A 241 -18.49 0.32 -12.11
CA ASP A 241 -17.71 -0.69 -12.83
C ASP A 241 -16.19 -0.43 -12.74
N ASN A 242 -15.79 0.55 -11.92
CA ASN A 242 -14.41 1.02 -11.79
C ASN A 242 -13.89 0.80 -10.36
N LEU A 243 -12.72 0.18 -10.23
CA LEU A 243 -12.07 -0.02 -8.93
C LEU A 243 -11.63 1.32 -8.30
N GLN A 244 -11.17 2.30 -9.09
CA GLN A 244 -10.78 3.61 -8.56
C GLN A 244 -11.95 4.31 -7.88
N ALA A 245 -13.17 4.18 -8.43
CA ALA A 245 -14.37 4.74 -7.83
C ALA A 245 -14.60 4.14 -6.44
N LEU A 246 -14.56 2.81 -6.30
CA LEU A 246 -14.65 2.13 -5.00
C LEU A 246 -13.55 2.62 -4.04
N ALA A 247 -12.29 2.62 -4.50
CA ALA A 247 -11.15 2.98 -3.67
C ALA A 247 -11.22 4.44 -3.19
N LYS A 248 -11.66 5.37 -4.05
CA LYS A 248 -11.88 6.78 -3.70
C LYS A 248 -13.06 6.96 -2.74
N MET A 249 -14.17 6.24 -2.95
CA MET A 249 -15.31 6.27 -2.03
C MET A 249 -14.88 5.82 -0.63
N ASP A 250 -14.18 4.70 -0.53
CA ASP A 250 -13.63 4.18 0.72
C ASP A 250 -12.65 5.19 1.37
N PHE A 251 -11.68 5.69 0.60
CA PHE A 251 -10.63 6.57 1.10
C PHE A 251 -11.12 7.97 1.48
N LEU A 252 -11.79 8.67 0.56
CA LEU A 252 -12.17 10.07 0.73
C LEU A 252 -13.29 10.23 1.78
N LYS A 253 -14.28 9.33 1.79
CA LYS A 253 -15.28 9.34 2.88
C LYS A 253 -14.65 8.95 4.21
N GLY A 254 -13.62 8.09 4.20
CA GLY A 254 -12.76 7.86 5.35
C GLY A 254 -12.15 9.16 5.89
N LEU A 255 -11.50 9.95 5.03
CA LEU A 255 -10.94 11.26 5.41
C LEU A 255 -12.02 12.20 5.98
N MET A 256 -13.22 12.23 5.40
CA MET A 256 -14.36 13.02 5.94
C MET A 256 -14.74 12.61 7.36
N LYS A 257 -14.58 11.33 7.72
CA LYS A 257 -14.82 10.82 9.09
C LYS A 257 -13.59 10.97 10.00
N GLY A 258 -12.48 11.46 9.47
CA GLY A 258 -11.20 11.61 10.16
C GLY A 258 -10.34 10.34 10.15
N HIS A 259 -10.73 9.34 9.37
CA HIS A 259 -9.92 8.15 9.14
C HIS A 259 -8.83 8.49 8.13
N HIS A 260 -7.58 8.13 8.42
CA HIS A 260 -6.46 8.43 7.52
C HIS A 260 -5.38 7.36 7.59
N PRO A 261 -4.63 7.14 6.50
CA PRO A 261 -3.51 6.21 6.50
C PRO A 261 -2.32 6.80 7.25
N ARG A 262 -1.56 5.94 7.93
CA ARG A 262 -0.27 6.30 8.53
C ARG A 262 0.76 5.20 8.30
N ARG A 263 2.01 5.55 8.00
CA ARG A 263 3.11 4.57 7.93
C ARG A 263 3.55 4.13 9.33
N CYS A 264 3.58 2.81 9.54
CA CYS A 264 4.13 2.21 10.75
C CYS A 264 5.65 2.39 10.79
N LYS A 265 6.19 2.94 11.88
CA LYS A 265 7.64 3.16 12.02
C LYS A 265 8.46 1.87 12.17
N GLN A 266 7.81 0.72 12.40
CA GLN A 266 8.48 -0.58 12.56
C GLN A 266 8.50 -1.40 11.26
N CYS A 267 7.36 -1.53 10.56
CA CYS A 267 7.26 -2.37 9.36
C CYS A 267 7.01 -1.58 8.06
N ASN A 268 6.96 -0.25 8.12
CA ASN A 268 6.74 0.67 7.00
C ASN A 268 5.41 0.51 6.22
N ARG A 269 4.57 -0.46 6.60
CA ARG A 269 3.21 -0.64 6.07
C ARG A 269 2.28 0.49 6.53
N PHE A 270 1.34 0.86 5.68
CA PHE A 270 0.25 1.74 6.05
C PHE A 270 -0.75 1.01 6.97
N PHE A 271 -1.23 1.71 7.98
CA PHE A 271 -2.32 1.29 8.86
C PHE A 271 -3.33 2.43 9.03
N LEU A 272 -4.60 2.05 9.25
CA LEU A 272 -5.70 3.00 9.36
C LEU A 272 -5.73 3.61 10.75
N MET A 273 -5.75 4.94 10.82
CA MET A 273 -5.96 5.68 12.06
C MET A 273 -7.43 6.07 12.17
N THR A 274 -8.11 5.61 13.21
CA THR A 274 -9.43 6.12 13.63
C THR A 274 -9.23 7.00 14.87
N ARG A 275 -10.08 8.02 15.09
CA ARG A 275 -9.90 9.05 16.14
C ARG A 275 -9.58 8.42 17.51
N GLY A 276 -8.65 9.01 18.27
CA GLY A 276 -8.49 8.72 19.71
C GLY A 276 -7.04 8.62 20.21
N TYR A 277 -6.11 8.05 19.44
CA TYR A 277 -4.72 7.86 19.89
C TYR A 277 -3.72 8.12 18.77
N ARG A 278 -2.65 8.88 19.06
CA ARG A 278 -1.55 9.16 18.12
C ARG A 278 -0.54 8.01 18.06
N THR A 279 -0.99 6.77 17.88
CA THR A 279 -0.04 5.66 17.68
C THR A 279 0.75 5.86 16.39
N ILE A 280 2.03 5.46 16.41
CA ILE A 280 2.96 5.49 15.28
C ILE A 280 3.33 4.08 14.81
N TYR A 281 2.75 3.05 15.46
CA TYR A 281 2.96 1.64 15.20
C TYR A 281 1.61 0.97 14.98
N CYS A 282 1.58 -0.01 14.08
CA CYS A 282 0.38 -0.79 13.79
C CYS A 282 0.27 -2.03 14.69
N ASP A 283 -0.93 -2.59 14.79
CA ASP A 283 -1.17 -3.82 15.55
C ASP A 283 -1.06 -5.09 14.70
N LYS A 284 -0.52 -4.97 13.48
CA LYS A 284 -0.22 -6.13 12.64
C LYS A 284 0.98 -6.92 13.21
N PRO A 285 1.04 -8.25 12.98
CA PRO A 285 2.19 -9.07 13.33
C PRO A 285 3.50 -8.49 12.79
N SER A 286 4.54 -8.49 13.63
CA SER A 286 5.88 -8.04 13.29
C SER A 286 6.52 -8.99 12.27
N LEU A 287 7.28 -8.43 11.33
CA LEU A 287 8.02 -9.20 10.34
C LEU A 287 9.15 -10.04 10.97
N GLU A 288 9.77 -9.53 12.04
CA GLU A 288 10.87 -10.21 12.74
C GLU A 288 10.37 -11.32 13.68
N ASN A 289 9.21 -11.12 14.30
CA ASN A 289 8.62 -12.07 15.23
C ASN A 289 7.09 -11.98 15.20
N PRO A 290 6.44 -12.84 14.40
CA PRO A 290 4.99 -12.82 14.21
C PRO A 290 4.18 -13.06 15.50
N ARG A 291 4.80 -13.53 16.59
CA ARG A 291 4.14 -13.68 17.91
C ARG A 291 3.81 -12.33 18.56
N PHE A 292 4.42 -11.24 18.12
CA PHE A 292 4.19 -9.89 18.66
C PHE A 292 3.72 -8.94 17.57
N THR A 293 2.89 -7.96 17.94
CA THR A 293 2.52 -6.86 17.06
C THR A 293 3.64 -5.84 16.94
N CYS A 294 3.63 -5.00 15.90
CA CYS A 294 4.63 -3.93 15.77
C CYS A 294 4.59 -2.98 16.99
N SER A 295 3.40 -2.65 17.50
CA SER A 295 3.21 -1.89 18.74
C SER A 295 3.87 -2.56 19.96
N GLN A 296 3.69 -3.88 20.14
CA GLN A 296 4.30 -4.63 21.24
C GLN A 296 5.83 -4.72 21.14
N VAL A 297 6.37 -4.90 19.93
CA VAL A 297 7.82 -4.88 19.69
C VAL A 297 8.39 -3.51 20.05
N ALA A 298 7.75 -2.43 19.59
CA ALA A 298 8.18 -1.07 19.91
C ALA A 298 8.13 -0.80 21.43
N TYR A 299 7.06 -1.21 22.12
CA TYR A 299 6.95 -1.06 23.57
C TYR A 299 8.07 -1.81 24.31
N LYS A 300 8.39 -3.05 23.90
CA LYS A 300 9.52 -3.81 24.47
C LYS A 300 10.86 -3.14 24.24
N GLN A 301 11.08 -2.56 23.06
CA GLN A 301 12.31 -1.82 22.77
C GLN A 301 12.42 -0.55 23.62
N ILE A 302 11.32 0.20 23.80
CA ILE A 302 11.28 1.39 24.66
C ILE A 302 11.55 0.99 26.10
N ARG A 303 10.83 -0.01 26.62
CA ARG A 303 11.01 -0.52 27.99
C ARG A 303 12.44 -1.00 28.23
N ARG A 304 13.05 -1.74 27.31
CA ARG A 304 14.48 -2.14 27.41
C ARG A 304 15.40 -0.92 27.42
N LYS A 305 15.10 0.13 26.65
CA LYS A 305 15.88 1.39 26.69
C LYS A 305 15.71 2.11 28.01
N GLU A 306 14.52 2.11 28.61
CA GLU A 306 14.23 2.70 29.93
C GLU A 306 14.89 1.93 31.07
N GLU A 307 14.77 0.59 31.09
CA GLU A 307 15.45 -0.29 32.05
C GLU A 307 16.97 -0.17 31.94
N ASN A 308 17.50 -0.05 30.72
CA ASN A 308 18.91 0.25 30.52
C ASN A 308 19.26 1.70 30.87
N ALA A 309 18.34 2.66 30.79
CA ALA A 309 18.64 4.06 31.14
C ALA A 309 19.01 4.23 32.62
N THR A 310 18.56 3.33 33.51
CA THR A 310 18.98 3.27 34.91
C THR A 310 20.22 2.39 35.14
N ASN A 311 20.65 1.60 34.16
CA ASN A 311 21.82 0.75 34.27
C ASN A 311 23.11 1.61 34.24
N PRO A 312 23.94 1.59 35.30
CA PRO A 312 25.18 2.38 35.37
C PRO A 312 26.12 2.12 34.19
N LYS A 313 26.21 0.88 33.71
CA LYS A 313 27.06 0.50 32.58
C LYS A 313 26.58 1.12 31.27
N TYR A 314 25.27 1.11 31.05
CA TYR A 314 24.67 1.74 29.87
C TYR A 314 24.78 3.27 29.92
N LEU A 315 24.63 3.89 31.10
CA LEU A 315 24.83 5.33 31.28
C LEU A 315 26.25 5.76 30.92
N SER A 316 27.27 4.97 31.30
CA SER A 316 28.67 5.22 30.95
C SER A 316 28.92 5.08 29.45
N TYR A 317 28.37 4.03 28.82
CA TYR A 317 28.39 3.87 27.36
C TYR A 317 27.71 5.03 26.62
N ARG A 318 26.50 5.39 27.03
CA ARG A 318 25.72 6.48 26.42
C ARG A 318 26.42 7.85 26.55
N ARG A 319 27.05 8.13 27.70
CA ARG A 319 27.88 9.33 27.89
C ARG A 319 29.08 9.34 26.94
N CYS A 320 29.71 8.18 26.72
CA CYS A 320 30.81 8.03 25.77
C CYS A 320 30.38 8.29 24.32
N VAL A 321 29.26 7.70 23.87
CA VAL A 321 28.73 7.91 22.51
C VAL A 321 28.40 9.38 22.27
N LYS A 322 27.66 10.04 23.18
CA LYS A 322 27.36 11.48 23.06
C LYS A 322 28.61 12.36 22.99
N ARG A 323 29.68 11.98 23.69
CA ARG A 323 30.96 12.69 23.64
C ARG A 323 31.60 12.57 22.25
N ILE A 324 31.54 11.38 21.64
CA ILE A 324 32.07 11.12 20.29
C ILE A 324 31.26 11.87 19.23
N GLU A 325 29.92 11.78 19.26
CA GLU A 325 29.03 12.50 18.33
C GLU A 325 29.26 14.01 18.38
N LYS A 326 29.42 14.59 19.59
CA LYS A 326 29.77 16.01 19.73
C LYS A 326 31.13 16.36 19.14
N CYS A 327 32.11 15.47 19.21
CA CYS A 327 33.41 15.69 18.58
C CYS A 327 33.31 15.66 17.06
N TYR A 328 32.50 14.76 16.49
CA TYR A 328 32.19 14.72 15.06
C TYR A 328 31.45 15.98 14.60
N GLN A 329 30.40 16.39 15.31
CA GLN A 329 29.65 17.64 15.02
C GLN A 329 30.53 18.89 15.06
N ARG A 330 31.59 18.89 15.87
CA ARG A 330 32.57 19.98 15.97
C ARG A 330 33.70 19.91 14.93
N GLY A 331 33.66 18.92 14.02
CA GLY A 331 34.69 18.72 13.00
C GLY A 331 36.03 18.18 13.53
N THR A 332 36.08 17.73 14.79
CA THR A 332 37.33 17.22 15.41
C THR A 332 37.61 15.74 15.12
N LEU A 333 36.66 15.04 14.50
CA LEU A 333 36.75 13.65 14.07
C LEU A 333 36.22 13.52 12.65
N THR A 334 36.79 12.60 11.87
CA THR A 334 36.18 12.16 10.60
C THR A 334 35.01 11.21 10.87
N LYS A 335 34.16 10.98 9.86
CA LYS A 335 33.03 10.04 9.95
C LYS A 335 33.51 8.59 10.17
N GLU A 336 34.67 8.24 9.63
CA GLU A 336 35.32 6.94 9.78
C GLU A 336 35.83 6.75 11.21
N GLN A 337 36.49 7.77 11.78
CA GLN A 337 36.95 7.76 13.17
C GLN A 337 35.78 7.70 14.16
N GLU A 338 34.70 8.45 13.89
CA GLU A 338 33.47 8.40 14.67
C GLU A 338 32.89 6.98 14.71
N LYS A 339 32.70 6.35 13.54
CA LYS A 339 32.21 4.98 13.43
C LYS A 339 33.09 3.98 14.17
N GLN A 340 34.42 4.09 14.01
CA GLN A 340 35.38 3.21 14.67
C GLN A 340 35.30 3.33 16.21
N LEU A 341 35.25 4.55 16.74
CA LEU A 341 35.15 4.81 18.18
C LEU A 341 33.81 4.34 18.75
N ILE A 342 32.69 4.57 18.05
CA ILE A 342 31.36 4.10 18.49
C ILE A 342 31.33 2.57 18.51
N ARG A 343 31.88 1.91 17.49
CA ARG A 343 31.97 0.45 17.42
C ARG A 343 32.80 -0.11 18.58
N LYS A 344 33.99 0.44 18.82
CA LYS A 344 34.84 0.00 19.93
C LYS A 344 34.19 0.23 21.30
N ALA A 345 33.52 1.38 21.48
CA ALA A 345 32.77 1.67 22.71
C ALA A 345 31.62 0.67 22.92
N TYR A 346 30.97 0.23 21.84
CA TYR A 346 29.94 -0.81 21.89
C TYR A 346 30.52 -2.16 22.28
N ASP A 347 31.66 -2.57 21.71
CA ASP A 347 32.33 -3.83 22.06
C ASP A 347 32.70 -3.88 23.55
N ILE A 348 33.28 -2.80 24.08
CA ILE A 348 33.63 -2.66 25.50
C ILE A 348 32.37 -2.76 26.39
N TYR A 349 31.30 -2.05 26.02
CA TYR A 349 30.02 -2.11 26.73
C TYR A 349 29.40 -3.52 26.67
N HIS A 350 29.45 -4.17 25.52
CA HIS A 350 28.90 -5.50 25.31
C HIS A 350 29.60 -6.55 26.18
N VAL A 351 30.93 -6.51 26.27
CA VAL A 351 31.70 -7.38 27.18
C VAL A 351 31.35 -7.06 28.65
N ALA A 352 31.20 -5.79 28.99
CA ALA A 352 30.91 -5.39 30.36
C ALA A 352 29.50 -5.78 30.83
N ILE A 353 28.50 -5.84 29.95
CA ILE A 353 27.14 -6.25 30.33
C ILE A 353 26.95 -7.77 30.34
N THR A 354 27.77 -8.54 29.61
CA THR A 354 27.71 -10.01 29.58
C THR A 354 28.59 -10.68 30.65
N SER A 355 29.54 -9.95 31.25
CA SER A 355 30.41 -10.47 32.32
C SER A 355 30.00 -9.98 33.71
N PRO A 356 29.64 -10.88 34.65
CA PRO A 356 29.28 -10.53 36.03
C PRO A 356 30.44 -9.91 36.83
N LYS A 357 31.69 -10.22 36.44
CA LYS A 357 32.91 -9.74 37.13
C LYS A 357 33.31 -8.32 36.74
N TYR A 358 32.70 -7.75 35.71
CA TYR A 358 33.10 -6.46 35.17
C TYR A 358 32.50 -5.32 36.00
N SER A 359 33.33 -4.54 36.69
CA SER A 359 32.86 -3.44 37.54
C SER A 359 32.45 -2.20 36.73
N ASN A 360 31.62 -1.34 37.32
CA ASN A 360 31.21 -0.08 36.69
C ASN A 360 32.40 0.88 36.53
N THR A 361 33.35 0.86 37.47
CA THR A 361 34.55 1.69 37.49
C THR A 361 35.53 1.29 36.37
N GLU A 362 35.75 -0.01 36.16
CA GLU A 362 36.57 -0.51 35.05
C GLU A 362 35.98 -0.13 33.68
N LEU A 363 34.65 -0.16 33.55
CA LEU A 363 33.97 0.23 32.32
C LEU A 363 34.14 1.73 32.05
N GLU A 364 33.94 2.57 33.08
CA GLU A 364 34.15 4.01 32.95
C GLU A 364 35.59 4.34 32.57
N GLU A 365 36.57 3.63 33.14
CA GLU A 365 37.98 3.83 32.83
C GLU A 365 38.29 3.51 31.36
N LEU A 366 37.82 2.37 30.84
CA LEU A 366 38.03 2.04 29.43
C LEU A 366 37.33 3.00 28.47
N LEU A 367 36.16 3.52 28.85
CA LEU A 367 35.39 4.46 28.04
C LEU A 367 35.90 5.91 28.13
N LYS A 368 36.93 6.22 28.94
CA LYS A 368 37.57 7.54 28.91
C LYS A 368 38.22 7.80 27.54
N SER A 369 38.13 9.04 27.07
CA SER A 369 38.64 9.44 25.74
C SER A 369 40.09 9.01 25.53
N LYS A 370 40.96 9.18 26.54
CA LYS A 370 42.37 8.79 26.44
C LYS A 370 42.51 7.30 26.09
N ASN A 371 41.84 6.43 26.84
CA ASN A 371 41.96 4.98 26.69
C ASN A 371 41.28 4.49 25.41
N LEU A 372 40.07 4.97 25.13
CA LEU A 372 39.32 4.59 23.94
C LEU A 372 40.03 5.00 22.64
N TYR A 373 40.62 6.19 22.61
CA TYR A 373 41.35 6.70 21.44
C TYR A 373 42.66 5.91 21.23
N THR A 374 43.42 5.67 22.31
CA THR A 374 44.62 4.82 22.25
C THR A 374 44.30 3.42 21.74
N GLN A 375 43.20 2.80 22.19
CA GLN A 375 42.77 1.48 21.71
C GLN A 375 42.33 1.45 20.25
N CYS A 376 41.97 2.59 19.66
CA CYS A 376 41.62 2.70 18.25
C CYS A 376 42.79 3.21 17.38
N GLY A 377 43.96 3.49 17.98
CA GLY A 377 45.11 4.09 17.28
C GLY A 377 44.85 5.54 16.82
N ILE A 378 43.92 6.26 17.46
CA ILE A 378 43.55 7.62 17.09
C ILE A 378 44.24 8.61 18.04
N THR A 379 44.91 9.62 17.49
CA THR A 379 45.49 10.69 18.30
C THR A 379 44.38 11.58 18.88
N PRO A 380 44.32 11.80 20.20
CA PRO A 380 43.29 12.65 20.80
C PRO A 380 43.37 14.08 20.24
N PRO A 381 42.25 14.71 19.89
CA PRO A 381 42.26 16.10 19.45
C PRO A 381 42.86 17.00 20.55
N LYS A 382 43.78 17.91 20.17
CA LYS A 382 44.41 18.85 21.10
C LYS A 382 43.34 19.69 21.79
N LYS A 383 43.40 19.81 23.13
CA LYS A 383 42.50 20.70 23.90
C LYS A 383 42.73 22.15 23.45
N GLY A 384 41.81 22.67 22.66
CA GLY A 384 41.76 24.07 22.27
C GLY A 384 40.38 24.40 21.74
N ARG A 385 39.77 25.48 22.27
CA ARG A 385 38.58 26.11 21.68
C ARG A 385 38.94 26.49 20.23
N PRO A 386 38.15 26.13 19.21
CA PRO A 386 38.38 26.68 17.88
C PRO A 386 38.35 28.21 17.99
N LYS A 387 39.40 28.87 17.48
CA LYS A 387 39.42 30.33 17.36
C LYS A 387 38.46 30.70 16.24
N GLY A 388 37.51 31.59 16.57
CA GLY A 388 36.79 32.49 15.66
C GLY A 388 36.00 31.82 14.56
#